data_AF-A0A965V501-F1
#
_entry.id   AF-A0A965V501-F1
#
_cell.length_a   1.000
_cell.length_b   1.000
_cell.length_c   1.000
_cell.angle_alpha   90.00
_cell.angle_beta   90.00
_cell.angle_gamma   90.00
#
_symmetry.space_group_name_H-M   'P 1'
#
loop_
_entity.id
_entity.type
_entity.pdbx_description
1 polymer ?
#
loop_
_entity_poly.entity_id
_entity_poly.type
_entity_poly.pdbx_seq_one_letter_code
_entity_poly.pdbx_strand_id
1 'polypeptide(L)'
;MSIVYILTNEAMPGYIKIGRTETSVEQRMRELDKTSTPLPFQCYFAARVSDHMKLEKTLHTAFGDHRVRSNREFFKLDPYRAKVVIELLAIEDVTPRDDIFEDLESADAVERATRLSGRFDFHENGIAPDSVLQFVSDLSITCTVKDRHNVIFNNEVMSPSKAAQQAKVLLGGKSHAMQGPIYWLYNGETIASIRDQRLEEQGEQLAE
;
A
#
# COMPACT_ATOMS: atom_id res chain seq x y z
N MET A 1 11.40 22.44 -2.94
CA MET A 1 10.10 22.00 -3.48
C MET A 1 9.68 20.79 -2.67
N SER A 2 8.45 20.80 -2.16
CA SER A 2 8.06 19.89 -1.07
C SER A 2 7.25 18.69 -1.56
N ILE A 3 7.33 17.60 -0.80
CA ILE A 3 6.76 16.29 -1.14
C ILE A 3 5.74 15.90 -0.08
N VAL A 4 4.61 15.32 -0.51
CA VAL A 4 3.66 14.60 0.35
C VAL A 4 3.75 13.11 0.01
N TYR A 5 3.75 12.26 1.02
CA TYR A 5 3.96 10.82 0.86
C TYR A 5 3.00 9.99 1.70
N ILE A 6 2.81 8.74 1.27
CA ILE A 6 2.07 7.68 1.95
C ILE A 6 3.07 6.56 2.26
N LEU A 7 3.23 6.24 3.54
CA LEU A 7 4.03 5.11 3.98
C LEU A 7 3.15 4.00 4.56
N THR A 8 3.54 2.76 4.29
CA THR A 8 2.96 1.53 4.86
C THR A 8 4.02 0.81 5.69
N ASN A 9 3.58 -0.08 6.58
CA ASN A 9 4.47 -0.87 7.42
C ASN A 9 3.89 -2.28 7.59
N GLU A 10 4.68 -3.30 7.29
CA GLU A 10 4.25 -4.71 7.36
C GLU A 10 3.83 -5.16 8.77
N ALA A 11 4.33 -4.50 9.82
CA ALA A 11 3.94 -4.79 11.21
C ALA A 11 2.65 -4.06 11.63
N MET A 12 2.11 -3.18 10.80
CA MET A 12 0.87 -2.44 11.04
C MET A 12 -0.07 -2.52 9.83
N PRO A 13 -0.55 -3.71 9.42
CA PRO A 13 -1.48 -3.86 8.31
C PRO A 13 -2.75 -3.00 8.49
N GLY A 14 -3.23 -2.40 7.40
CA GLY A 14 -4.39 -1.49 7.41
C GLY A 14 -4.11 -0.09 7.93
N TYR A 15 -2.91 0.19 8.47
CA TYR A 15 -2.50 1.53 8.87
C TYR A 15 -1.54 2.15 7.86
N ILE A 16 -1.80 3.42 7.54
CA ILE A 16 -0.95 4.24 6.69
C ILE A 16 -0.47 5.47 7.44
N LYS A 17 0.70 5.97 7.06
CA LYS A 17 1.23 7.26 7.50
C LYS A 17 1.21 8.24 6.35
N ILE A 18 0.46 9.34 6.50
CA ILE A 18 0.48 10.46 5.55
C ILE A 18 1.37 11.56 6.13
N GLY A 19 2.48 11.83 5.46
CA GLY A 19 3.46 12.83 5.91
C GLY A 19 3.95 13.73 4.79
N ARG A 20 4.82 14.65 5.16
CA ARG A 20 5.45 15.61 4.23
C ARG A 20 6.92 15.78 4.52
N THR A 21 7.68 16.14 3.49
CA THR A 21 9.10 16.50 3.60
C THR A 21 9.46 17.63 2.64
N GLU A 22 10.49 18.41 2.98
CA GLU A 22 11.09 19.41 2.09
C GLU A 22 12.36 18.89 1.40
N THR A 23 12.88 17.75 1.86
CA THR A 23 14.06 17.08 1.32
C THR A 23 13.64 15.94 0.38
N SER A 24 13.91 14.70 0.75
CA SER A 24 13.62 13.48 0.00
C SER A 24 12.84 12.49 0.86
N VAL A 25 12.05 11.62 0.23
CA VAL A 25 11.26 10.59 0.93
C VAL A 25 12.20 9.54 1.50
N GLU A 26 13.27 9.22 0.78
CA GLU A 26 14.33 8.31 1.18
C GLU A 26 14.95 8.72 2.51
N GLN A 27 15.35 9.99 2.64
CA GLN A 27 15.92 10.51 3.87
C GLN A 27 14.91 10.40 5.01
N ARG A 28 13.64 10.74 4.74
CA ARG A 28 12.59 10.71 5.76
C ARG A 28 12.27 9.30 6.24
N MET A 29 12.30 8.31 5.34
CA MET A 29 12.11 6.90 5.70
C MET A 29 13.22 6.43 6.64
N ARG A 30 14.49 6.75 6.35
CA ARG A 30 15.63 6.44 7.24
C ARG A 30 15.51 7.10 8.60
N GLU A 31 15.02 8.34 8.67
CA GLU A 31 14.80 9.04 9.94
C GLU A 31 13.68 8.42 10.80
N LEU A 32 12.74 7.72 10.16
CA LEU A 32 11.60 7.05 10.81
C LEU A 32 11.94 5.62 11.21
N ASP A 33 12.95 5.02 10.59
CA ASP A 33 13.46 3.69 10.93
C ASP A 33 14.28 3.75 12.22
N LYS A 34 13.58 3.79 13.36
CA LYS A 34 14.13 3.92 14.71
C LYS A 34 13.53 2.85 15.61
N THR A 35 14.06 2.73 16.83
CA THR A 35 13.62 1.76 17.85
C THR A 35 12.13 1.80 18.21
N SER A 36 11.38 2.83 17.77
CA SER A 36 9.94 2.95 17.99
C SER A 36 9.06 2.27 16.93
N THR A 37 9.64 1.68 15.88
CA THR A 37 8.90 0.92 14.86
C THR A 37 9.51 -0.48 14.70
N PRO A 38 8.69 -1.55 14.74
CA PRO A 38 9.21 -2.93 14.71
C PRO A 38 9.72 -3.38 13.34
N LEU A 39 9.25 -2.76 12.25
CA LEU A 39 9.72 -2.97 10.88
C LEU A 39 9.90 -1.61 10.20
N PRO A 40 10.75 -1.51 9.17
CA PRO A 40 10.90 -0.29 8.39
C PRO A 40 9.61 0.05 7.63
N PHE A 41 9.43 1.35 7.36
CA PHE A 41 8.38 1.79 6.45
C PHE A 41 8.72 1.47 4.99
N GLN A 42 7.71 1.25 4.18
CA GLN A 42 7.81 1.24 2.72
C GLN A 42 7.03 2.43 2.14
N CYS A 43 7.55 3.03 1.07
CA CYS A 43 6.85 4.11 0.39
C CYS A 43 5.82 3.52 -0.58
N TYR A 44 4.54 3.76 -0.30
CA TYR A 44 3.45 3.36 -1.18
C TYR A 44 3.29 4.35 -2.35
N PHE A 45 3.36 5.65 -2.05
CA PHE A 45 3.24 6.72 -3.03
C PHE A 45 3.87 8.02 -2.51
N ALA A 46 4.49 8.79 -3.38
CA ALA A 46 4.95 10.13 -3.06
C ALA A 46 4.82 11.08 -4.26
N ALA A 47 4.38 12.30 -4.00
CA ALA A 47 4.19 13.31 -5.03
C ALA A 47 4.80 14.64 -4.62
N ARG A 48 5.43 15.30 -5.60
CA ARG A 48 5.79 16.71 -5.49
C ARG A 48 4.53 17.54 -5.67
N VAL A 49 4.32 18.50 -4.77
CA VAL A 49 3.12 19.35 -4.77
C VAL A 49 3.49 20.82 -4.57
N SER A 50 2.61 21.72 -4.98
CA SER A 50 2.82 23.17 -4.85
C SER A 50 2.78 23.65 -3.40
N ASP A 51 1.83 23.14 -2.61
CA ASP A 51 1.65 23.50 -1.20
C ASP A 51 1.41 22.25 -0.35
N HIS A 52 2.51 21.62 0.09
CA HIS A 52 2.48 20.43 0.93
C HIS A 52 1.87 20.67 2.31
N MET A 53 1.95 21.89 2.86
CA MET A 53 1.38 22.23 4.17
C MET A 53 -0.14 22.21 4.10
N LYS A 54 -0.69 22.91 3.10
CA LYS A 54 -2.14 22.94 2.89
C LYS A 54 -2.67 21.57 2.52
N LEU A 55 -1.97 20.83 1.65
CA LEU A 55 -2.40 19.50 1.25
C LEU A 55 -2.42 18.53 2.44
N GLU A 56 -1.34 18.45 3.21
CA GLU A 56 -1.27 17.54 4.36
C GLU A 56 -2.34 17.85 5.41
N LYS A 57 -2.53 19.13 5.75
CA LYS A 57 -3.61 19.55 6.65
C LYS A 57 -5.00 19.19 6.10
N THR A 58 -5.19 19.32 4.78
CA THR A 58 -6.47 18.96 4.13
C THR A 58 -6.70 17.46 4.21
N LEU A 59 -5.69 16.63 3.92
CA LEU A 59 -5.78 15.17 4.02
C LEU A 59 -6.07 14.73 5.46
N HIS A 60 -5.40 15.32 6.45
CA HIS A 60 -5.63 15.02 7.86
C HIS A 60 -7.04 15.39 8.32
N THR A 61 -7.61 16.45 7.74
CA THR A 61 -9.00 16.85 8.01
C THR A 61 -9.98 15.92 7.32
N ALA A 62 -9.77 15.65 6.02
CA ALA A 62 -10.64 14.80 5.21
C ALA A 62 -10.69 13.34 5.71
N PHE A 63 -9.57 12.83 6.24
CA PHE A 63 -9.46 11.49 6.79
C PHE A 63 -9.45 11.48 8.33
N GLY A 64 -9.92 12.56 8.97
CA GLY A 64 -9.89 12.71 10.42
C GLY A 64 -10.59 11.58 11.18
N ASP A 65 -11.71 11.08 10.64
CA ASP A 65 -12.48 9.98 11.25
C ASP A 65 -11.75 8.64 11.22
N HIS A 66 -10.78 8.49 10.31
CA HIS A 66 -9.94 7.29 10.18
C HIS A 66 -8.65 7.40 11.00
N ARG A 67 -8.45 8.53 11.70
CA ARG A 67 -7.21 8.83 12.41
C ARG A 67 -7.21 8.13 13.78
N VAL A 68 -6.17 7.33 14.03
CA VAL A 68 -6.07 6.53 15.28
C VAL A 68 -5.95 7.42 16.51
N ARG A 69 -5.15 8.49 16.39
CA ARG A 69 -4.98 9.52 17.41
C ARG A 69 -4.84 10.88 16.76
N SER A 70 -5.58 11.85 17.26
CA SER A 70 -5.62 13.23 16.74
C SER A 70 -4.27 13.95 16.73
N ASN A 71 -3.29 13.51 17.52
CA ASN A 71 -1.94 14.09 17.54
C ASN A 71 -0.90 13.29 16.75
N ARG A 72 -1.30 12.25 16.00
CA ARG A 72 -0.37 11.39 15.22
C ARG A 72 -0.78 11.32 13.76
N GLU A 73 0.18 11.11 12.87
CA GLU A 73 -0.05 11.10 11.41
C GLU A 73 -0.41 9.70 10.88
N PHE A 74 -1.14 8.89 11.66
CA PHE A 74 -1.50 7.52 11.31
C PHE A 74 -3.01 7.37 11.14
N PHE A 75 -3.40 6.65 10.09
CA PHE A 75 -4.78 6.47 9.66
C PHE A 75 -5.05 4.99 9.40
N LYS A 76 -6.17 4.45 9.90
CA LYS A 76 -6.70 3.14 9.47
C LYS A 76 -7.45 3.37 8.16
N LEU A 77 -6.74 3.36 7.05
CA LEU A 77 -7.24 3.78 5.75
C LEU A 77 -6.50 3.03 4.65
N ASP A 78 -7.24 2.59 3.64
CA ASP A 78 -6.64 2.03 2.44
C ASP A 78 -5.72 3.07 1.74
N PRO A 79 -4.45 2.72 1.45
CA PRO A 79 -3.48 3.67 0.91
C PRO A 79 -3.85 4.16 -0.50
N TYR A 80 -4.58 3.37 -1.30
CA TYR A 80 -5.01 3.79 -2.64
C TYR A 80 -6.01 4.96 -2.55
N ARG A 81 -6.91 4.97 -1.57
CA ARG A 81 -7.84 6.11 -1.36
C ARG A 81 -7.09 7.42 -1.11
N ALA A 82 -6.04 7.39 -0.31
CA ALA A 82 -5.21 8.57 -0.08
C ALA A 82 -4.38 8.94 -1.32
N LYS A 83 -3.87 7.94 -2.06
CA LYS A 83 -3.12 8.15 -3.33
C LYS A 83 -3.95 8.95 -4.32
N VAL A 84 -5.18 8.52 -4.61
CA VAL A 84 -6.05 9.17 -5.62
C VAL A 84 -6.25 10.66 -5.33
N VAL A 85 -6.39 11.04 -4.06
CA VAL A 85 -6.55 12.45 -3.66
C VAL A 85 -5.24 13.24 -3.85
N ILE A 86 -4.09 12.65 -3.48
CA ILE A 86 -2.78 13.30 -3.65
C ILE A 86 -2.44 13.44 -5.14
N GLU A 87 -2.72 12.41 -5.93
CA GLU A 87 -2.45 12.32 -7.37
C GLU A 87 -3.19 13.41 -8.16
N LEU A 88 -4.41 13.77 -7.75
CA LEU A 88 -5.16 14.90 -8.33
C LEU A 88 -4.44 16.24 -8.21
N LEU A 89 -3.58 16.40 -7.20
CA LEU A 89 -2.85 17.63 -6.88
C LEU A 89 -1.35 17.49 -7.11
N ALA A 90 -0.91 16.36 -7.66
CA ALA A 90 0.49 16.06 -7.92
C ALA A 90 1.00 16.86 -9.12
N ILE A 91 2.17 17.47 -8.96
CA ILE A 91 2.95 18.05 -10.06
C ILE A 91 3.80 16.95 -10.71
N GLU A 92 4.35 16.06 -9.89
CA GLU A 92 5.27 15.01 -10.30
C GLU A 92 5.15 13.82 -9.33
N ASP A 93 5.07 12.60 -9.87
CA ASP A 93 5.25 11.38 -9.09
C ASP A 93 6.75 11.20 -8.79
N VAL A 94 7.08 11.20 -7.50
CA VAL A 94 8.44 11.05 -6.98
C VAL A 94 8.54 9.82 -6.07
N THR A 95 7.66 8.84 -6.27
CA THR A 95 7.67 7.57 -5.54
C THR A 95 9.01 6.87 -5.78
N PRO A 96 9.77 6.50 -4.72
CA PRO A 96 11.01 5.76 -4.86
C PRO A 96 10.78 4.46 -5.62
N ARG A 97 11.57 4.23 -6.67
CA ARG A 97 11.47 3.04 -7.51
C ARG A 97 11.98 1.78 -6.82
N ASP A 98 12.96 1.95 -5.94
CA ASP A 98 13.55 0.89 -5.14
C ASP A 98 13.04 1.00 -3.69
N ASP A 99 12.85 -0.14 -3.03
CA ASP A 99 12.60 -0.13 -1.60
C ASP A 99 13.88 0.28 -0.85
N ILE A 100 13.68 0.97 0.28
CA ILE A 100 14.76 1.63 1.01
C ILE A 100 14.87 0.95 2.35
N PHE A 101 15.87 0.08 2.46
CA PHE A 101 16.25 -0.58 3.71
C PHE A 101 17.64 -0.13 4.13
N GLU A 102 17.87 -0.03 5.44
CA GLU A 102 19.19 0.31 5.97
C GLU A 102 20.19 -0.83 5.78
N ASP A 103 19.72 -2.07 5.94
CA ASP A 103 20.52 -3.29 5.82
C ASP A 103 19.71 -4.49 5.29
N LEU A 104 20.39 -5.62 5.09
CA LEU A 104 19.78 -6.87 4.63
C LEU A 104 18.85 -7.50 5.68
N GLU A 105 19.13 -7.32 6.96
CA GLU A 105 18.31 -7.88 8.04
C GLU A 105 16.91 -7.26 8.04
N SER A 106 16.82 -5.96 7.81
CA SER A 106 15.58 -5.20 7.68
C SER A 106 14.75 -5.68 6.50
N ALA A 107 15.39 -5.90 5.34
CA ALA A 107 14.73 -6.47 4.17
C ALA A 107 14.19 -7.89 4.43
N ASP A 108 14.99 -8.74 5.08
CA ASP A 108 14.59 -10.11 5.44
C ASP A 108 13.46 -10.13 6.48
N ALA A 109 13.43 -9.17 7.40
CA ALA A 109 12.35 -9.03 8.38
C ALA A 109 11.02 -8.66 7.72
N VAL A 110 11.05 -7.71 6.77
CA VAL A 110 9.87 -7.33 5.96
C VAL A 110 9.38 -8.51 5.13
N GLU A 111 10.28 -9.27 4.51
CA GLU A 111 9.89 -10.45 3.74
C GLU A 111 9.24 -11.52 4.61
N ARG A 112 9.82 -11.80 5.79
CA ARG A 112 9.22 -12.73 6.75
C ARG A 112 7.84 -12.27 7.21
N ALA A 113 7.68 -11.00 7.56
CA ALA A 113 6.39 -10.44 7.96
C ALA A 113 5.34 -10.54 6.85
N THR A 114 5.73 -10.22 5.61
CA THR A 114 4.87 -10.36 4.43
C THR A 114 4.37 -11.81 4.27
N ARG A 115 5.26 -12.80 4.42
CA ARG A 115 4.89 -14.23 4.33
C ARG A 115 3.96 -14.67 5.46
N LEU A 116 4.12 -14.10 6.66
CA LEU A 116 3.29 -14.41 7.84
C LEU A 116 1.92 -13.74 7.80
N SER A 117 1.71 -12.70 6.98
CA SER A 117 0.43 -11.98 6.85
C SER A 117 -0.73 -12.84 6.31
N GLY A 118 -0.45 -14.07 5.87
CA GLY A 118 -1.42 -15.00 5.34
C GLY A 118 -1.64 -14.81 3.83
N ARG A 119 -2.18 -15.84 3.18
CA ARG A 119 -2.53 -15.78 1.76
C ARG A 119 -3.90 -15.13 1.62
N PHE A 120 -4.03 -14.24 0.65
CA PHE A 120 -5.34 -13.72 0.26
C PHE A 120 -6.19 -14.87 -0.33
N ASP A 121 -7.46 -14.98 0.10
CA ASP A 121 -8.42 -15.93 -0.48
C ASP A 121 -9.44 -15.17 -1.35
N PHE A 122 -9.33 -15.31 -2.66
CA PHE A 122 -10.23 -14.65 -3.61
C PHE A 122 -11.68 -15.11 -3.45
N HIS A 123 -11.89 -16.40 -3.17
CA HIS A 123 -13.24 -16.96 -3.06
C HIS A 123 -13.96 -16.43 -1.82
N GLU A 124 -13.31 -16.42 -0.65
CA GLU A 124 -13.88 -15.87 0.58
C GLU A 124 -14.18 -14.37 0.48
N ASN A 125 -13.45 -13.66 -0.37
CA ASN A 125 -13.63 -12.23 -0.62
C ASN A 125 -14.55 -11.93 -1.82
N GLY A 126 -15.20 -12.94 -2.39
CA GLY A 126 -16.19 -12.77 -3.46
C GLY A 126 -15.61 -12.38 -4.82
N ILE A 127 -14.33 -12.69 -5.06
CA ILE A 127 -13.65 -12.44 -6.33
C ILE A 127 -13.54 -13.78 -7.08
N ALA A 128 -14.26 -13.88 -8.20
CA ALA A 128 -14.33 -15.12 -8.97
C ALA A 128 -13.05 -15.37 -9.79
N PRO A 129 -12.72 -16.63 -10.12
CA PRO A 129 -11.76 -16.94 -11.18
C PRO A 129 -12.08 -16.18 -12.48
N ASP A 130 -11.04 -15.91 -13.27
CA ASP A 130 -11.07 -15.13 -14.50
C ASP A 130 -11.37 -13.62 -14.32
N SER A 131 -11.59 -13.15 -13.08
CA SER A 131 -11.66 -11.72 -12.76
C SER A 131 -10.33 -11.03 -13.07
N VAL A 132 -10.40 -9.84 -13.66
CA VAL A 132 -9.21 -9.02 -13.97
C VAL A 132 -8.95 -8.05 -12.82
N LEU A 133 -7.70 -8.01 -12.38
CA LEU A 133 -7.20 -7.06 -11.39
C LEU A 133 -6.28 -6.04 -12.06
N GLN A 134 -6.32 -4.80 -11.60
CA GLN A 134 -5.52 -3.70 -12.14
C GLN A 134 -4.47 -3.23 -11.12
N PHE A 135 -3.26 -2.95 -11.57
CA PHE A 135 -2.18 -2.49 -10.70
C PHE A 135 -2.36 -1.01 -10.35
N VAL A 136 -2.24 -0.66 -9.07
CA VAL A 136 -2.56 0.69 -8.56
C VAL A 136 -1.70 1.83 -9.12
N SER A 137 -0.48 1.54 -9.56
CA SER A 137 0.46 2.53 -10.12
C SER A 137 0.31 2.69 -11.63
N ASP A 138 -0.25 1.70 -12.32
CA ASP A 138 -0.54 1.74 -13.75
C ASP A 138 -1.68 0.76 -14.05
N LEU A 139 -2.88 1.30 -14.30
CA LEU A 139 -4.09 0.51 -14.51
C LEU A 139 -4.07 -0.33 -15.80
N SER A 140 -3.11 -0.09 -16.70
CA SER A 140 -2.89 -0.91 -17.88
C SER A 140 -2.14 -2.22 -17.56
N ILE A 141 -1.45 -2.28 -16.42
CA ILE A 141 -0.83 -3.51 -15.93
C ILE A 141 -1.89 -4.32 -15.18
N THR A 142 -2.20 -5.50 -15.72
CA THR A 142 -3.28 -6.34 -15.20
C THR A 142 -2.83 -7.77 -14.90
N CYS A 143 -3.49 -8.42 -13.95
CA CYS A 143 -3.42 -9.87 -13.74
C CYS A 143 -4.83 -10.48 -13.68
N THR A 144 -4.94 -11.79 -13.87
CA THR A 144 -6.23 -12.50 -13.87
C THR A 144 -6.29 -13.49 -12.72
N VAL A 145 -7.38 -13.52 -11.95
CA VAL A 145 -7.56 -14.50 -10.86
C VAL A 145 -7.61 -15.91 -11.43
N LYS A 146 -6.76 -16.80 -10.92
CA LYS A 146 -6.68 -18.19 -11.40
C LYS A 146 -7.44 -19.16 -10.52
N ASP A 147 -7.21 -19.06 -9.22
CA ASP A 147 -7.78 -19.93 -8.19
C ASP A 147 -7.96 -19.15 -6.89
N ARG A 148 -8.19 -19.84 -5.77
CA ARG A 148 -8.39 -19.23 -4.45
C ARG A 148 -7.27 -18.31 -4.01
N HIS A 149 -6.01 -18.56 -4.36
CA HIS A 149 -4.87 -17.84 -3.81
C HIS A 149 -3.88 -17.31 -4.85
N ASN A 150 -4.11 -17.61 -6.12
CA ASN A 150 -3.18 -17.29 -7.19
C ASN A 150 -3.83 -16.50 -8.33
N VAL A 151 -2.98 -15.74 -9.01
CA VAL A 151 -3.29 -15.00 -10.24
C VAL A 151 -2.39 -15.49 -11.36
N ILE A 152 -2.85 -15.32 -12.60
CA ILE A 152 -2.02 -15.37 -13.80
C ILE A 152 -1.50 -13.95 -14.06
N PHE A 153 -0.18 -13.79 -14.08
CA PHE A 153 0.50 -12.57 -14.48
C PHE A 153 1.66 -12.95 -15.41
N ASN A 154 1.82 -12.26 -16.53
CA ASN A 154 2.82 -12.59 -17.55
C ASN A 154 2.81 -14.09 -17.96
N ASN A 155 1.62 -14.68 -18.11
CA ASN A 155 1.39 -16.10 -18.41
C ASN A 155 1.90 -17.11 -17.37
N GLU A 156 2.29 -16.65 -16.17
CA GLU A 156 2.72 -17.50 -15.06
C GLU A 156 1.72 -17.45 -13.90
N VAL A 157 1.50 -18.58 -13.25
CA VAL A 157 0.66 -18.67 -12.04
C VAL A 157 1.50 -18.32 -10.83
N MET A 158 1.09 -17.30 -10.08
CA MET A 158 1.82 -16.81 -8.90
C MET A 158 0.89 -16.19 -7.86
N SER A 159 1.43 -15.85 -6.69
CA SER A 159 0.68 -15.12 -5.66
C SER A 159 0.47 -13.65 -6.05
N PRO A 160 -0.57 -12.97 -5.51
CA PRO A 160 -0.79 -11.54 -5.76
C PRO A 160 0.41 -10.68 -5.38
N SER A 161 1.10 -11.01 -4.28
CA SER A 161 2.31 -10.30 -3.86
C SER A 161 3.45 -10.47 -4.86
N LYS A 162 3.61 -11.67 -5.44
CA LYS A 162 4.66 -11.90 -6.46
C LYS A 162 4.34 -11.17 -7.77
N ALA A 163 3.07 -11.16 -8.16
CA ALA A 163 2.61 -10.41 -9.33
C ALA A 163 2.87 -8.90 -9.12
N ALA A 164 2.56 -8.35 -7.94
CA ALA A 164 2.78 -6.93 -7.64
C ALA A 164 4.27 -6.54 -7.70
N GLN A 165 5.16 -7.42 -7.20
CA GLN A 165 6.61 -7.22 -7.34
C GLN A 165 7.03 -7.15 -8.80
N GLN A 166 6.56 -8.09 -9.63
CA GLN A 166 6.89 -8.09 -11.06
C GLN A 166 6.31 -6.86 -11.78
N ALA A 167 5.10 -6.42 -11.43
CA ALA A 167 4.49 -5.20 -11.96
C ALA A 167 5.33 -3.95 -11.62
N LYS A 168 5.83 -3.83 -10.38
CA LYS A 168 6.75 -2.74 -9.99
C LYS A 168 8.07 -2.79 -10.77
N VAL A 169 8.58 -3.99 -11.09
CA VAL A 169 9.77 -4.15 -11.94
C VAL A 169 9.53 -3.69 -13.38
N LEU A 170 8.34 -3.91 -13.94
CA LEU A 170 7.98 -3.40 -15.27
C LEU A 170 8.01 -1.86 -15.34
N LEU A 171 7.73 -1.18 -14.23
CA LEU A 171 7.83 0.27 -14.10
C LEU A 171 9.27 0.77 -13.85
N GLY A 172 10.27 -0.11 -13.97
CA GLY A 172 11.69 0.22 -13.87
C GLY A 172 12.22 0.34 -12.44
N GLY A 173 11.53 -0.26 -11.47
CA GLY A 173 12.00 -0.36 -10.08
C GLY A 173 12.59 -1.73 -9.74
N LYS A 174 13.27 -1.82 -8.58
CA LYS A 174 13.55 -3.08 -7.90
C LYS A 174 12.57 -3.21 -6.74
N SER A 175 11.91 -4.36 -6.63
CA SER A 175 10.95 -4.62 -5.55
C SER A 175 11.45 -5.72 -4.64
N HIS A 176 11.32 -5.47 -3.34
CA HIS A 176 11.36 -6.50 -2.30
C HIS A 176 9.94 -6.99 -2.01
N ALA A 177 9.79 -7.83 -0.98
CA ALA A 177 8.51 -8.29 -0.50
C ALA A 177 7.57 -7.11 -0.17
N MET A 178 6.31 -7.28 -0.57
CA MET A 178 5.27 -6.27 -0.41
C MET A 178 3.93 -6.95 -0.15
N GLN A 179 3.05 -6.26 0.58
CA GLN A 179 1.63 -6.58 0.69
C GLN A 179 0.94 -6.54 -0.68
N GLY A 180 0.91 -7.66 -1.40
CA GLY A 180 0.19 -7.77 -2.68
C GLY A 180 -1.23 -7.22 -2.66
N PRO A 181 -2.05 -7.48 -1.61
CA PRO A 181 -3.44 -7.04 -1.58
C PRO A 181 -3.70 -5.52 -1.70
N ILE A 182 -2.77 -4.66 -1.29
CA ILE A 182 -2.94 -3.19 -1.38
C ILE A 182 -2.54 -2.62 -2.75
N TYR A 183 -2.01 -3.46 -3.65
CA TYR A 183 -1.53 -3.04 -4.99
C TYR A 183 -2.41 -3.53 -6.15
N TRP A 184 -3.44 -4.33 -5.87
CA TRP A 184 -4.35 -4.85 -6.88
C TRP A 184 -5.76 -4.33 -6.65
N LEU A 185 -6.34 -3.74 -7.69
CA LEU A 185 -7.70 -3.25 -7.71
C LEU A 185 -8.62 -4.28 -8.36
N TYR A 186 -9.80 -4.48 -7.76
CA TYR A 186 -10.95 -5.15 -8.36
C TYR A 186 -12.12 -4.17 -8.31
N ASN A 187 -12.73 -3.87 -9.45
CA ASN A 187 -13.83 -2.90 -9.57
C ASN A 187 -13.54 -1.52 -8.95
N GLY A 188 -12.27 -1.07 -9.00
CA GLY A 188 -11.83 0.22 -8.47
C GLY A 188 -11.50 0.24 -6.98
N GLU A 189 -11.62 -0.89 -6.27
CA GLU A 189 -11.24 -1.03 -4.86
C GLU A 189 -10.07 -1.99 -4.69
N THR A 190 -9.17 -1.73 -3.73
CA THR A 190 -8.08 -2.67 -3.46
C THR A 190 -8.63 -3.98 -2.92
N ILE A 191 -8.01 -5.10 -3.29
CA ILE A 191 -8.44 -6.40 -2.76
C ILE A 191 -8.22 -6.48 -1.23
N ALA A 192 -7.28 -5.70 -0.67
CA ALA A 192 -7.15 -5.49 0.77
C ALA A 192 -8.40 -4.85 1.39
N SER A 193 -8.89 -3.74 0.81
CA SER A 193 -10.10 -3.05 1.27
C SER A 193 -11.32 -3.96 1.22
N ILE A 194 -11.47 -4.75 0.15
CA ILE A 194 -12.55 -5.73 0.02
C ILE A 194 -12.53 -6.73 1.18
N ARG A 195 -11.35 -7.25 1.54
CA ARG A 195 -11.20 -8.16 2.68
C ARG A 195 -11.55 -7.51 4.01
N ASP A 196 -11.08 -6.29 4.23
CA ASP A 196 -11.32 -5.60 5.48
C ASP A 196 -12.83 -5.34 5.68
N GLN A 197 -13.56 -4.94 4.62
CA GLN A 197 -15.02 -4.79 4.63
C GLN A 197 -15.73 -6.12 4.95
N ARG A 198 -15.29 -7.23 4.33
CA ARG A 198 -15.87 -8.57 4.59
C ARG A 198 -15.68 -9.02 6.05
N LEU A 199 -14.51 -8.75 6.63
CA LEU A 199 -14.24 -9.08 8.03
C LEU A 199 -15.10 -8.23 8.98
N GLU A 200 -15.33 -6.95 8.66
CA GLU A 200 -16.20 -6.06 9.43
C GLU A 200 -17.67 -6.56 9.36
N GLU A 201 -18.18 -6.89 8.17
CA GLU A 201 -19.53 -7.47 7.99
C GLU A 201 -19.74 -8.77 8.78
N GLN A 202 -18.75 -9.66 8.79
CA GLN A 202 -18.82 -10.93 9.53
C GLN A 202 -18.74 -10.72 11.05
N GLY A 203 -17.95 -9.76 11.50
CA GLY A 203 -17.85 -9.40 12.92
C GLY A 203 -19.15 -8.85 13.48
N GLU A 204 -19.87 -8.04 12.69
CA GLU A 204 -21.19 -7.50 13.05
C GLU A 204 -22.26 -8.60 13.14
N GLN A 205 -22.28 -9.54 12.18
CA GLN A 205 -23.24 -10.67 12.19
C GLN A 205 -23.07 -11.64 13.36
N LEU A 206 -21.88 -11.70 13.97
CA LEU A 206 -21.60 -12.53 15.15
C LEU A 206 -21.91 -11.81 16.47
N ALA A 207 -22.11 -10.49 16.42
CA ALA A 207 -22.43 -9.66 17.59
C ALA A 207 -23.93 -9.44 17.78
N GLU A 208 -24.76 -9.76 16.78
CA GLU A 208 -26.23 -9.82 16.84
C GLU A 208 -26.74 -11.19 17.33
#